data_AF-A0A175K0W9-F1
#
_entry.id   AF-A0A175K0W9-F1
#
_cell.length_a   1.000
_cell.length_b   1.000
_cell.length_c   1.000
_cell.angle_alpha   90.00
_cell.angle_beta   90.00
_cell.angle_gamma   90.00
#
_symmetry.space_group_name_H-M   'P 1'
#
loop_
_entity.id
_entity.type
_entity.pdbx_description
1 polymer ?
#
loop_
_entity_poly.entity_id
_entity_poly.type
_entity_poly.pdbx_seq_one_letter_code
_entity_poly.pdbx_strand_id
1 'polypeptide(L)'
;MGKVHDSPNPETREVVGENGEGERSDLFVIDTPSLQESKEFNEKFLNDIVDIVKEEGINGIVIVLNYNTNIISNNIKTMIQIMSKIFSSHDFLKHVCIVWNKCYYYISDRQLTNQKEIKRNEFIPELLRRTEILTGAEETIDIPMYYVDSEPDERCDNIRSENEIERLIEWGRGITPINIDTSNQEKAPVIEEKEETESMGNNDKQIITQVKRKRRKIRIGFNGEIEYGDWKIIKVMSNEKQTWLPKLKTVAVIGTIIIGTIAIGTIIFVLAKVK
;
A
#
# COMPACT_ATOMS: atom_id res chain seq x y z
N MET A 1 13.02 27.16 -7.86
CA MET A 1 14.12 26.52 -8.63
C MET A 1 14.90 25.65 -7.65
N GLY A 2 14.43 24.42 -7.40
CA GLY A 2 14.98 23.51 -6.40
C GLY A 2 15.78 22.40 -7.07
N LYS A 3 16.98 22.11 -6.54
CA LYS A 3 17.91 21.09 -7.04
C LYS A 3 17.38 19.68 -6.75
N VAL A 4 17.41 18.84 -7.77
CA VAL A 4 17.21 17.39 -7.69
C VAL A 4 18.46 16.76 -7.04
N HIS A 5 18.27 15.96 -5.99
CA HIS A 5 19.34 15.14 -5.42
C HIS A 5 19.11 13.69 -5.85
N ASP A 6 19.94 13.22 -6.78
CA ASP A 6 20.04 11.82 -7.18
C ASP A 6 20.73 11.02 -6.07
N SER A 7 19.98 10.23 -5.30
CA SER A 7 20.54 9.15 -4.46
C SER A 7 19.48 8.08 -4.19
N PRO A 8 19.76 6.79 -4.47
CA PRO A 8 18.85 5.69 -4.19
C PRO A 8 19.09 5.16 -2.78
N ASN A 9 18.77 5.96 -1.76
CA ASN A 9 18.65 5.46 -0.39
C ASN A 9 17.17 5.64 0.02
N PRO A 10 16.54 4.62 0.63
CA PRO A 10 15.20 4.77 1.17
C PRO A 10 15.27 5.76 2.33
N GLU A 11 14.87 7.01 2.07
CA GLU A 11 14.79 8.04 3.10
C GLU A 11 13.82 7.60 4.18
N THR A 12 14.25 7.70 5.42
CA THR A 12 13.45 7.44 6.62
C THR A 12 12.42 8.56 6.74
N ARG A 13 11.28 8.41 6.03
CA ARG A 13 10.22 9.42 6.04
C ARG A 13 9.45 9.30 7.35
N GLU A 14 9.57 10.31 8.20
CA GLU A 14 8.61 10.56 9.28
C GLU A 14 7.20 10.73 8.68
N VAL A 15 6.16 10.56 9.50
CA VAL A 15 4.78 10.84 9.07
C VAL A 15 4.67 12.33 8.78
N VAL A 16 4.68 12.70 7.49
CA VAL A 16 4.53 14.10 7.07
C VAL A 16 3.06 14.33 6.72
N GLY A 17 2.42 15.15 7.54
CA GLY A 17 1.11 15.69 7.22
C GLY A 17 1.25 17.01 6.45
N GLU A 18 0.51 17.15 5.36
CA GLU A 18 0.49 18.34 4.52
C GLU A 18 -0.92 18.94 4.51
N ASN A 19 -1.01 20.27 4.69
CA ASN A 19 -2.29 20.96 4.51
C ASN A 19 -2.45 21.30 3.03
N GLY A 20 -3.68 21.20 2.52
CA GLY A 20 -3.99 21.70 1.18
C GLY A 20 -3.88 23.23 1.10
N GLU A 21 -3.79 23.74 -0.11
CA GLU A 21 -3.71 25.18 -0.38
C GLU A 21 -5.01 25.72 -0.99
N GLY A 22 -5.26 27.02 -0.83
CA GLY A 22 -6.42 27.71 -1.43
C GLY A 22 -7.76 27.11 -1.02
N GLU A 23 -8.57 26.72 -2.01
CA GLU A 23 -9.89 26.08 -1.84
C GLU A 23 -9.82 24.67 -1.21
N ARG A 24 -8.60 24.14 -1.00
CA ARG A 24 -8.34 22.85 -0.35
C ARG A 24 -7.69 23.01 1.03
N SER A 25 -7.66 24.23 1.58
CA SER A 25 -7.06 24.53 2.88
C SER A 25 -7.76 23.89 4.08
N ASP A 26 -8.96 23.36 3.87
CA ASP A 26 -9.70 22.51 4.81
C ASP A 26 -9.22 21.06 4.83
N LEU A 27 -8.37 20.65 3.87
CA LEU A 27 -7.84 19.29 3.79
C LEU A 27 -6.47 19.20 4.45
N PHE A 28 -6.25 18.08 5.14
CA PHE A 28 -4.98 17.68 5.69
C PHE A 28 -4.70 16.24 5.26
N VAL A 29 -3.58 15.98 4.60
CA VAL A 29 -3.26 14.67 4.05
C VAL A 29 -2.04 14.14 4.76
N ILE A 30 -2.11 12.90 5.22
CA ILE A 30 -0.97 12.19 5.77
C ILE A 30 -0.49 11.22 4.70
N ASP A 31 0.64 11.56 4.09
CA ASP A 31 1.35 10.60 3.25
C ASP A 31 1.94 9.51 4.15
N THR A 32 1.75 8.25 3.76
CA THR A 32 2.32 7.16 4.53
C THR A 32 3.36 6.38 3.75
N PRO A 33 4.53 6.12 4.35
CA PRO A 33 5.48 5.23 3.73
C PRO A 33 4.85 3.84 3.57
N SER A 34 5.18 3.15 2.46
CA SER A 34 4.90 1.72 2.36
C SER A 34 5.55 0.98 3.54
N LEU A 35 4.92 -0.10 4.02
CA LEU A 35 5.51 -0.95 5.07
C LEU A 35 6.94 -1.36 4.67
N GLN A 36 7.88 -1.03 5.55
CA GLN A 36 9.30 -1.26 5.38
C GLN A 36 9.69 -2.65 5.91
N GLU A 37 10.93 -3.07 5.66
CA GLU A 37 11.43 -4.32 6.23
C GLU A 37 11.66 -4.25 7.75
N SER A 38 11.98 -3.06 8.27
CA SER A 38 12.21 -2.86 9.70
C SER A 38 10.91 -3.01 10.49
N LYS A 39 10.99 -3.83 11.54
CA LYS A 39 9.93 -4.03 12.50
C LYS A 39 9.65 -2.74 13.28
N GLU A 40 10.71 -2.16 13.85
CA GLU A 40 10.66 -1.01 14.74
C GLU A 40 10.09 0.22 14.01
N PHE A 41 10.47 0.39 12.74
CA PHE A 41 9.94 1.47 11.92
C PHE A 41 8.43 1.32 11.71
N ASN A 42 7.97 0.12 11.31
CA ASN A 42 6.55 -0.11 11.06
C ASN A 42 5.72 -0.01 12.34
N GLU A 43 6.22 -0.50 13.46
CA GLU A 43 5.57 -0.36 14.77
C GLU A 43 5.39 1.11 15.14
N LYS A 44 6.48 1.89 15.12
CA LYS A 44 6.41 3.32 15.44
C LYS A 44 5.44 4.03 14.51
N PHE A 45 5.62 3.84 13.20
CA PHE A 45 4.83 4.47 12.16
C PHE A 45 3.31 4.20 12.33
N LEU A 46 2.92 2.94 12.56
CA LEU A 46 1.50 2.62 12.72
C LEU A 46 0.92 3.12 14.05
N ASN A 47 1.74 3.17 15.12
CA ASN A 47 1.31 3.75 16.38
C ASN A 47 1.17 5.29 16.28
N ASP A 48 2.02 5.97 15.51
CA ASP A 48 1.88 7.40 15.23
C ASP A 48 0.52 7.69 14.55
N ILE A 49 0.09 6.85 13.60
CA ILE A 49 -1.25 6.96 12.99
C ILE A 49 -2.36 6.76 14.03
N VAL A 50 -2.22 5.74 14.88
CA VAL A 50 -3.18 5.44 15.95
C VAL A 50 -3.36 6.65 16.87
N ASP A 51 -2.28 7.35 17.21
CA ASP A 51 -2.37 8.52 18.08
C ASP A 51 -3.02 9.72 17.39
N ILE A 52 -2.72 9.96 16.10
CA ILE A 52 -3.41 10.99 15.30
C ILE A 52 -4.93 10.71 15.23
N VAL A 53 -5.32 9.46 14.96
CA VAL A 53 -6.73 9.05 14.87
C VAL A 53 -7.46 9.28 16.19
N LYS A 54 -6.81 9.02 17.33
CA LYS A 54 -7.44 9.22 18.65
C LYS A 54 -7.74 10.69 18.91
N GLU A 55 -6.85 11.58 18.48
CA GLU A 55 -6.98 13.03 18.70
C GLU A 55 -7.98 13.67 17.75
N GLU A 56 -7.89 13.38 16.44
CA GLU A 56 -8.63 14.12 15.40
C GLU A 56 -9.69 13.28 14.66
N GLY A 57 -9.67 11.94 14.79
CA GLY A 57 -10.40 11.03 13.89
C GLY A 57 -9.82 11.04 12.48
N ILE A 58 -10.37 10.27 11.53
CA ILE A 58 -10.01 10.33 10.10
C ILE A 58 -11.26 10.29 9.24
N ASN A 59 -11.38 11.13 8.20
CA ASN A 59 -12.54 11.10 7.30
C ASN A 59 -12.38 10.05 6.20
N GLY A 60 -11.19 9.94 5.60
CA GLY A 60 -10.97 9.09 4.44
C GLY A 60 -9.65 8.33 4.51
N ILE A 61 -9.67 7.10 4.04
CA ILE A 61 -8.53 6.21 3.88
C ILE A 61 -8.41 5.92 2.39
N VAL A 62 -7.35 6.45 1.78
CA VAL A 62 -7.12 6.37 0.34
C VAL A 62 -6.10 5.28 0.04
N ILE A 63 -6.50 4.20 -0.61
CA ILE A 63 -5.57 3.17 -1.05
C ILE A 63 -5.13 3.52 -2.47
N VAL A 64 -3.86 3.88 -2.65
CA VAL A 64 -3.29 4.22 -3.96
C VAL A 64 -2.69 2.99 -4.60
N LEU A 65 -3.21 2.61 -5.76
CA LEU A 65 -2.79 1.44 -6.52
C LEU A 65 -2.36 1.85 -7.93
N ASN A 66 -1.40 1.12 -8.49
CA ASN A 66 -0.99 1.35 -9.88
C ASN A 66 -2.04 0.76 -10.83
N TYR A 67 -2.64 1.62 -11.66
CA TYR A 67 -3.65 1.27 -12.67
C TYR A 67 -3.21 0.09 -13.55
N ASN A 68 -1.94 0.07 -13.94
CA ASN A 68 -1.36 -0.90 -14.85
C ASN A 68 -1.06 -2.25 -14.18
N THR A 69 -1.38 -2.41 -12.90
CA THR A 69 -1.17 -3.64 -12.14
C THR A 69 -2.47 -4.15 -11.55
N ASN A 70 -2.69 -5.46 -11.66
CA ASN A 70 -3.80 -6.16 -11.01
C ASN A 70 -3.31 -7.07 -9.87
N ILE A 71 -2.07 -6.87 -9.41
CA ILE A 71 -1.44 -7.65 -8.35
C ILE A 71 -1.37 -6.80 -7.09
N ILE A 72 -1.90 -7.33 -6.00
CA ILE A 72 -1.88 -6.70 -4.68
C ILE A 72 -0.67 -7.23 -3.92
N SER A 73 0.23 -6.35 -3.52
CA SER A 73 1.38 -6.70 -2.70
C SER A 73 0.93 -7.21 -1.32
N ASN A 74 1.72 -8.09 -0.71
CA ASN A 74 1.41 -8.59 0.63
C ASN A 74 1.46 -7.48 1.68
N ASN A 75 2.28 -6.45 1.47
CA ASN A 75 2.38 -5.29 2.35
C ASN A 75 1.05 -4.54 2.40
N ILE A 76 0.44 -4.25 1.24
CA ILE A 76 -0.88 -3.59 1.18
C ILE A 76 -1.95 -4.44 1.87
N LYS A 77 -1.99 -5.76 1.61
CA LYS A 77 -2.96 -6.66 2.26
C LYS A 77 -2.80 -6.63 3.78
N THR A 78 -1.57 -6.70 4.27
CA THR A 78 -1.26 -6.68 5.70
C THR A 78 -1.68 -5.35 6.32
N MET A 79 -1.40 -4.24 5.65
CA MET A 79 -1.78 -2.91 6.13
C MET A 79 -3.30 -2.73 6.18
N ILE A 80 -4.01 -3.17 5.14
CA ILE A 80 -5.47 -3.17 5.10
C ILE A 80 -6.06 -4.02 6.23
N GLN A 81 -5.49 -5.20 6.50
CA GLN A 81 -5.90 -6.09 7.61
C GLN A 81 -5.63 -5.50 8.98
N ILE A 82 -4.52 -4.78 9.16
CA ILE A 82 -4.22 -4.08 10.40
C ILE A 82 -5.24 -2.97 10.60
N MET A 83 -5.43 -2.10 9.60
CA MET A 83 -6.34 -0.97 9.68
C MET A 83 -7.80 -1.40 9.92
N SER A 84 -8.27 -2.44 9.23
CA SER A 84 -9.62 -2.98 9.43
C SER A 84 -9.87 -3.59 10.82
N LYS A 85 -8.82 -3.76 11.62
CA LYS A 85 -8.89 -4.18 13.03
C LYS A 85 -8.68 -3.02 13.99
N ILE A 86 -7.92 -2.00 13.61
CA ILE A 86 -7.83 -0.75 14.38
C ILE A 86 -9.22 -0.09 14.41
N PHE A 87 -9.84 0.01 13.25
CA PHE A 87 -11.22 0.47 13.04
C PHE A 87 -12.18 -0.72 13.09
N SER A 88 -13.48 -0.49 13.30
CA SER A 88 -14.48 -1.56 13.12
C SER A 88 -14.51 -1.93 11.62
N SER A 89 -14.54 -3.23 11.26
CA SER A 89 -14.38 -3.66 9.85
C SER A 89 -15.45 -3.05 8.91
N HIS A 90 -16.69 -2.94 9.39
CA HIS A 90 -17.80 -2.39 8.63
C HIS A 90 -17.70 -0.87 8.44
N ASP A 91 -17.30 -0.14 9.49
CA ASP A 91 -17.15 1.31 9.35
C ASP A 91 -15.85 1.64 8.61
N PHE A 92 -14.78 0.87 8.78
CA PHE A 92 -13.53 0.99 8.02
C PHE A 92 -13.80 1.06 6.51
N LEU A 93 -14.55 0.11 5.95
CA LEU A 93 -14.79 0.05 4.51
C LEU A 93 -15.57 1.26 3.98
N LYS A 94 -16.46 1.87 4.77
CA LYS A 94 -17.18 3.09 4.38
C LYS A 94 -16.27 4.31 4.25
N HIS A 95 -15.12 4.28 4.91
CA HIS A 95 -14.13 5.36 4.89
C HIS A 95 -13.00 5.05 3.89
N VAL A 96 -13.06 3.93 3.16
CA VAL A 96 -12.04 3.56 2.19
C VAL A 96 -12.46 3.97 0.78
N CYS A 97 -11.54 4.58 0.04
CA CYS A 97 -11.61 4.67 -1.41
C CYS A 97 -10.31 4.20 -2.06
N ILE A 98 -10.35 3.92 -3.36
CA ILE A 98 -9.18 3.51 -4.13
C ILE A 98 -8.85 4.53 -5.20
N VAL A 99 -7.59 4.94 -5.26
CA VAL A 99 -7.05 5.78 -6.34
C VAL A 99 -6.16 4.92 -7.23
N TRP A 100 -6.56 4.76 -8.48
CA TRP A 100 -5.78 4.13 -9.52
C TRP A 100 -4.85 5.17 -10.17
N ASN A 101 -3.64 5.26 -9.63
CA ASN A 101 -2.53 6.08 -10.11
C ASN A 101 -1.96 5.53 -11.43
N LYS A 102 -1.24 6.34 -12.21
CA LYS A 102 -0.70 6.03 -13.55
C LYS A 102 -1.82 5.74 -14.56
N CYS A 103 -2.99 6.34 -14.32
CA CYS A 103 -4.07 6.36 -15.28
C CYS A 103 -3.84 7.55 -16.22
N TYR A 104 -2.86 7.40 -17.11
CA TYR A 104 -2.39 8.46 -17.98
C TYR A 104 -3.48 9.04 -18.90
N TYR A 105 -3.37 10.31 -19.25
CA TYR A 105 -4.35 11.03 -20.10
C TYR A 105 -4.60 10.35 -21.46
N TYR A 106 -3.59 9.67 -22.03
CA TYR A 106 -3.67 9.01 -23.33
C TYR A 106 -4.41 7.66 -23.32
N ILE A 107 -4.85 7.18 -22.16
CA ILE A 107 -5.67 5.97 -22.06
C ILE A 107 -7.04 6.25 -22.69
N SER A 108 -7.42 5.45 -23.67
CA SER A 108 -8.72 5.63 -24.34
C SER A 108 -9.90 5.34 -23.42
N ASP A 109 -11.03 6.01 -23.65
CA ASP A 109 -12.27 5.81 -22.88
C ASP A 109 -12.74 4.35 -22.87
N ARG A 110 -12.57 3.64 -24.00
CA ARG A 110 -12.89 2.22 -24.10
C ARG A 110 -12.01 1.37 -23.19
N GLN A 111 -10.70 1.62 -23.17
CA GLN A 111 -9.78 0.91 -22.27
C GLN A 111 -10.10 1.21 -20.81
N LEU A 112 -10.35 2.48 -20.49
CA LEU A 112 -10.69 2.92 -19.13
C LEU A 112 -12.00 2.27 -18.66
N THR A 113 -13.03 2.25 -19.50
CA THR A 113 -14.34 1.63 -19.17
C THR A 113 -14.19 0.13 -18.87
N ASN A 114 -13.48 -0.60 -19.72
CA ASN A 114 -13.22 -2.02 -19.50
C ASN A 114 -12.43 -2.27 -18.20
N GLN A 115 -11.41 -1.45 -17.92
CA GLN A 115 -10.61 -1.59 -16.71
C GLN A 115 -11.40 -1.19 -15.45
N LYS A 116 -12.30 -0.20 -15.53
CA LYS A 116 -13.25 0.15 -14.46
C LYS A 116 -14.11 -1.05 -14.07
N GLU A 117 -14.61 -1.78 -15.06
CA GLU A 117 -15.43 -2.98 -14.85
C GLU A 117 -14.64 -4.13 -14.23
N ILE A 118 -13.46 -4.48 -14.78
CA ILE A 118 -12.59 -5.53 -14.24
C ILE A 118 -12.19 -5.21 -12.79
N LYS A 119 -11.79 -3.96 -12.53
CA LYS A 119 -11.36 -3.55 -11.19
C LYS A 119 -12.52 -3.65 -10.19
N ARG A 120 -13.73 -3.19 -10.57
CA ARG A 120 -14.93 -3.27 -9.73
C ARG A 120 -15.37 -4.71 -9.46
N ASN A 121 -15.42 -5.56 -10.51
CA ASN A 121 -16.10 -6.85 -10.44
C ASN A 121 -15.17 -8.01 -10.10
N GLU A 122 -13.86 -7.88 -10.32
CA GLU A 122 -12.88 -8.95 -10.07
C GLU A 122 -11.88 -8.54 -8.98
N PHE A 123 -11.26 -7.37 -9.13
CA PHE A 123 -10.17 -6.96 -8.24
C PHE A 123 -10.64 -6.60 -6.84
N ILE A 124 -11.68 -5.77 -6.69
CA ILE A 124 -12.20 -5.38 -5.37
C ILE A 124 -12.70 -6.59 -4.57
N PRO A 125 -13.54 -7.48 -5.14
CA PRO A 125 -13.97 -8.67 -4.41
C PRO A 125 -12.80 -9.56 -3.99
N GLU A 126 -11.79 -9.73 -4.85
CA GLU A 126 -10.61 -10.52 -4.50
C GLU A 126 -9.75 -9.84 -3.43
N LEU A 127 -9.62 -8.51 -3.45
CA LEU A 127 -8.95 -7.74 -2.39
C LEU A 127 -9.64 -8.00 -1.05
N LEU A 128 -10.95 -7.76 -0.97
CA LEU A 128 -11.74 -7.88 0.24
C LEU A 128 -11.77 -9.32 0.79
N ARG A 129 -11.84 -10.30 -0.11
CA ARG A 129 -11.76 -11.72 0.23
C ARG A 129 -10.40 -12.08 0.81
N ARG A 130 -9.31 -11.63 0.18
CA ARG A 130 -7.93 -11.93 0.63
C ARG A 130 -7.56 -11.24 1.92
N THR A 131 -8.15 -10.09 2.21
CA THR A 131 -7.93 -9.38 3.46
C THR A 131 -8.83 -9.91 4.58
N GLU A 132 -9.74 -10.85 4.29
CA GLU A 132 -10.68 -11.41 5.27
C GLU A 132 -11.52 -10.34 5.97
N ILE A 133 -11.75 -9.20 5.30
CA ILE A 133 -12.51 -8.07 5.88
C ILE A 133 -14.01 -8.38 5.85
N LEU A 134 -14.47 -9.04 4.79
CA LEU A 134 -15.88 -9.40 4.65
C LEU A 134 -16.15 -10.75 5.31
N THR A 135 -17.06 -10.79 6.27
CA THR A 135 -17.45 -12.03 6.99
C THR A 135 -18.69 -12.72 6.40
N GLY A 136 -19.11 -12.31 5.19
CA GLY A 136 -20.10 -13.02 4.38
C GLY A 136 -21.56 -12.64 4.64
N ALA A 137 -21.83 -11.71 5.56
CA ALA A 137 -23.18 -11.23 5.88
C ALA A 137 -23.39 -9.73 5.61
N GLU A 138 -22.38 -9.02 5.09
CA GLU A 138 -22.42 -7.56 4.95
C GLU A 138 -23.07 -7.11 3.64
N GLU A 139 -23.78 -5.99 3.71
CA GLU A 139 -24.28 -5.25 2.56
C GLU A 139 -23.15 -5.03 1.55
N THR A 140 -23.49 -5.01 0.25
CA THR A 140 -22.53 -4.67 -0.80
C THR A 140 -22.07 -3.22 -0.63
N ILE A 141 -21.01 -3.00 0.14
CA ILE A 141 -20.36 -1.69 0.27
C ILE A 141 -19.72 -1.35 -1.08
N ASP A 142 -20.18 -0.28 -1.72
CA ASP A 142 -19.55 0.24 -2.93
C ASP A 142 -18.34 1.09 -2.53
N ILE A 143 -17.13 0.57 -2.78
CA ILE A 143 -15.88 1.29 -2.52
C ILE A 143 -15.64 2.24 -3.70
N PRO A 144 -15.59 3.57 -3.48
CA PRO A 144 -15.35 4.52 -4.55
C PRO A 144 -13.98 4.32 -5.18
N MET A 145 -13.90 4.47 -6.50
CA MET A 145 -12.67 4.36 -7.27
C MET A 145 -12.47 5.59 -8.14
N TYR A 146 -11.26 6.14 -8.07
CA TYR A 146 -10.82 7.33 -8.81
C TYR A 146 -9.63 6.98 -9.68
N TYR A 147 -9.49 7.65 -10.83
CA TYR A 147 -8.54 7.26 -11.89
C TYR A 147 -7.67 8.45 -12.27
N VAL A 148 -6.51 8.54 -11.63
CA VAL A 148 -5.69 9.75 -11.60
C VAL A 148 -4.42 9.56 -12.42
N ASP A 149 -4.13 10.56 -13.25
CA ASP A 149 -2.84 10.71 -13.91
C ASP A 149 -1.82 11.25 -12.91
N SER A 150 -0.71 10.54 -12.74
CA SER A 150 0.37 10.90 -11.83
C SER A 150 1.50 11.69 -12.48
N GLU A 151 1.48 11.81 -13.82
CA GLU A 151 2.51 12.51 -14.60
C GLU A 151 1.82 13.45 -15.60
N PRO A 152 1.04 14.43 -15.12
CA PRO A 152 0.37 15.37 -16.01
C PRO A 152 1.38 16.24 -16.76
N ASP A 153 1.25 16.30 -18.08
CA ASP A 153 1.98 17.24 -18.94
C ASP A 153 1.09 18.47 -19.16
N GLU A 154 1.61 19.67 -18.84
CA GLU A 154 0.92 20.96 -19.03
C GLU A 154 0.42 21.19 -20.47
N ARG A 155 1.00 20.47 -21.44
CA ARG A 155 0.63 20.56 -22.86
C ARG A 155 -0.49 19.58 -23.26
N CYS A 156 -0.90 18.71 -22.36
CA CYS A 156 -1.89 17.67 -22.62
C CYS A 156 -3.18 17.92 -21.83
N ASP A 157 -4.30 17.44 -22.38
CA ASP A 157 -5.59 17.55 -21.70
C ASP A 157 -5.66 16.55 -20.53
N ASN A 158 -5.53 17.06 -19.31
CA ASN A 158 -5.64 16.30 -18.07
C ASN A 158 -6.99 16.50 -17.34
N ILE A 159 -7.99 17.12 -17.98
CA ILE A 159 -9.28 17.48 -17.35
C ILE A 159 -9.95 16.26 -16.72
N ARG A 160 -9.84 15.09 -17.37
CA ARG A 160 -10.39 13.83 -16.82
C ARG A 160 -9.82 13.51 -15.43
N SER A 161 -8.50 13.65 -15.25
CA SER A 161 -7.83 13.36 -13.98
C SER A 161 -8.21 14.39 -12.92
N GLU A 162 -8.23 15.68 -13.28
CA GLU A 162 -8.64 16.76 -12.37
C GLU A 162 -10.07 16.55 -11.85
N ASN A 163 -11.01 16.19 -12.73
CA ASN A 163 -12.38 15.86 -12.34
C ASN A 163 -12.46 14.66 -11.38
N GLU A 164 -11.60 13.65 -11.54
CA GLU A 164 -11.55 12.51 -10.60
C GLU A 164 -10.95 12.93 -9.24
N ILE A 165 -9.98 13.85 -9.21
CA ILE A 165 -9.43 14.44 -7.98
C ILE A 165 -10.49 15.28 -7.25
N GLU A 166 -11.25 16.10 -7.97
CA GLU A 166 -12.35 16.89 -7.38
C GLU A 166 -13.40 15.98 -6.73
N ARG A 167 -13.83 14.93 -7.43
CA ARG A 167 -14.78 13.95 -6.88
C ARG A 167 -14.24 13.17 -5.68
N LEU A 168 -12.92 12.93 -5.62
CA LEU A 168 -12.25 12.33 -4.47
C LEU A 168 -12.32 13.27 -3.25
N ILE A 169 -12.04 14.55 -3.46
CA ILE A 169 -12.08 15.57 -2.41
C ILE A 169 -13.51 15.77 -1.89
N GLU A 170 -14.49 15.88 -2.78
CA GLU A 170 -15.90 16.00 -2.42
C GLU A 170 -16.39 14.80 -1.61
N TRP A 171 -15.99 13.58 -1.99
CA TRP A 171 -16.27 12.38 -1.22
C TRP A 171 -15.65 12.44 0.19
N GLY A 172 -14.37 12.80 0.29
CA GLY A 172 -13.68 12.91 1.58
C GLY A 172 -14.33 13.94 2.52
N ARG A 173 -14.80 15.07 1.98
CA ARG A 173 -15.56 16.09 2.72
C ARG A 173 -16.92 15.62 3.20
N GLY A 174 -17.54 14.68 2.47
CA GLY A 174 -18.86 14.14 2.78
C GLY A 174 -18.86 13.05 3.86
N ILE A 175 -17.70 12.56 4.28
CA ILE A 175 -17.59 11.47 5.25
C ILE A 175 -17.38 12.01 6.66
N THR A 176 -18.18 11.49 7.60
CA THR A 176 -18.00 11.73 9.04
C THR A 176 -16.71 11.07 9.53
N PRO A 177 -15.90 11.71 10.38
CA PRO A 177 -14.68 11.08 10.89
C PRO A 177 -14.94 9.73 11.59
N ILE A 178 -14.12 8.73 11.29
CA ILE A 178 -14.01 7.47 12.04
C ILE A 178 -12.94 7.58 13.12
N ASN A 179 -13.16 6.89 14.25
CA ASN A 179 -12.20 6.75 15.33
C ASN A 179 -11.88 5.26 15.58
N ILE A 180 -10.87 4.99 16.40
CA ILE A 180 -10.43 3.64 16.76
C ILE A 180 -11.57 2.88 17.44
N ASP A 181 -11.74 1.62 17.04
CA ASP A 181 -12.61 0.70 17.75
C ASP A 181 -11.95 0.31 19.07
N THR A 182 -12.48 0.86 20.16
CA THR A 182 -12.07 0.62 21.55
C THR A 182 -12.95 -0.40 22.26
N SER A 183 -13.75 -1.17 21.52
CA SER A 183 -14.49 -2.28 22.11
C SER A 183 -13.52 -3.23 22.83
N ASN A 184 -13.89 -3.65 24.06
CA ASN A 184 -13.06 -4.50 24.92
C ASN A 184 -12.91 -5.95 24.41
N GLN A 185 -13.04 -6.19 23.10
CA GLN A 185 -12.87 -7.49 22.49
C GLN A 185 -11.42 -7.69 22.04
N GLU A 186 -10.86 -8.85 22.37
CA GLU A 186 -9.49 -9.18 22.00
C GLU A 186 -9.40 -9.28 20.48
N LYS A 187 -8.60 -8.39 19.86
CA LYS A 187 -8.43 -8.36 18.41
C LYS A 187 -7.54 -9.53 18.00
N ALA A 188 -8.04 -10.37 17.09
CA ALA A 188 -7.24 -11.47 16.56
C ALA A 188 -5.95 -10.94 15.92
N PRO A 189 -4.78 -11.58 16.12
CA PRO A 189 -3.53 -11.11 15.53
C PRO A 189 -3.58 -11.19 14.00
N VAL A 190 -2.87 -10.28 13.33
CA VAL A 190 -2.60 -10.36 11.89
C VAL A 190 -1.39 -11.25 11.66
N ILE A 191 -1.43 -12.09 10.63
CA ILE A 191 -0.32 -12.94 10.23
C ILE A 191 0.30 -12.37 8.96
N GLU A 192 1.56 -11.97 9.06
CA GLU A 192 2.33 -11.51 7.90
C GLU A 192 3.28 -12.62 7.46
N GLU A 193 3.35 -12.84 6.14
CA GLU A 193 4.25 -13.81 5.53
C GLU A 193 5.07 -13.19 4.40
N LYS A 194 6.34 -13.59 4.32
CA LYS A 194 7.23 -13.21 3.22
C LYS A 194 8.09 -14.38 2.76
N GLU A 195 8.55 -14.28 1.53
CA GLU A 195 9.58 -15.15 0.97
C GLU A 195 10.86 -14.36 0.76
N GLU A 196 11.98 -14.94 1.16
CA GLU A 196 13.31 -14.35 1.05
C GLU A 196 14.21 -15.31 0.30
N THR A 197 14.84 -14.84 -0.76
CA THR A 197 15.77 -15.64 -1.56
C THR A 197 17.20 -15.24 -1.22
N GLU A 198 17.98 -16.20 -0.74
CA GLU A 198 19.39 -16.02 -0.42
C GLU A 198 20.24 -16.79 -1.44
N SER A 199 21.33 -16.17 -1.90
CA SER A 199 22.35 -16.86 -2.69
C SER A 199 23.24 -17.67 -1.76
N MET A 200 23.37 -18.96 -2.02
CA MET A 200 24.22 -19.88 -1.25
C MET A 200 25.63 -20.02 -1.86
N GLY A 201 25.93 -19.24 -2.90
CA GLY A 201 27.18 -19.30 -3.65
C GLY A 201 27.01 -19.77 -5.09
N ASN A 202 28.14 -19.79 -5.80
CA ASN A 202 28.27 -20.16 -7.19
C ASN A 202 29.26 -21.34 -7.28
N ASN A 203 28.92 -22.38 -8.04
CA ASN A 203 29.90 -23.32 -8.57
C ASN A 203 30.03 -23.07 -10.09
N ASP A 204 31.14 -23.41 -10.74
CA ASP A 204 31.47 -23.03 -12.14
C ASP A 204 30.38 -23.27 -13.22
N LYS A 205 29.25 -23.89 -12.86
CA LYS A 205 28.10 -24.20 -13.71
C LYS A 205 26.74 -23.70 -13.18
N GLN A 206 26.57 -23.36 -11.90
CA GLN A 206 25.26 -23.10 -11.29
C GLN A 206 25.28 -22.09 -10.14
N ILE A 207 24.22 -21.27 -10.08
CA ILE A 207 23.89 -20.45 -8.91
C ILE A 207 22.96 -21.28 -8.01
N ILE A 208 23.38 -21.51 -6.78
CA ILE A 208 22.57 -22.18 -5.78
C ILE A 208 21.78 -21.12 -5.00
N THR A 209 20.46 -21.26 -4.97
CA THR A 209 19.58 -20.35 -4.23
C THR A 209 18.78 -21.10 -3.19
N GLN A 210 18.57 -20.45 -2.05
CA GLN A 210 17.70 -20.93 -0.99
C GLN A 210 16.55 -19.94 -0.82
N VAL A 211 15.32 -20.45 -0.89
CA VAL A 211 14.11 -19.68 -0.61
C VAL A 211 13.63 -20.02 0.80
N LYS A 212 13.59 -19.02 1.68
CA LYS A 212 13.06 -19.13 3.03
C LYS A 212 11.69 -18.46 3.08
N ARG A 213 10.66 -19.19 3.51
CA ARG A 213 9.36 -18.61 3.86
C ARG A 213 9.36 -18.30 5.35
N LYS A 214 9.09 -17.04 5.68
CA LYS A 214 9.06 -16.53 7.04
C LYS A 214 7.65 -16.03 7.37
N ARG A 215 7.23 -16.15 8.61
CA ARG A 215 5.99 -15.56 9.14
C ARG A 215 6.22 -14.81 10.43
N ARG A 216 5.44 -13.77 10.70
CA ARG A 216 5.36 -13.12 12.02
C ARG A 216 3.91 -12.87 12.41
N LYS A 217 3.69 -12.70 13.72
CA LYS A 217 2.39 -12.30 14.27
C LYS A 217 2.44 -10.82 14.60
N ILE A 218 1.39 -10.08 14.27
CA ILE A 218 1.22 -8.68 14.65
C ILE A 218 0.01 -8.61 15.57
N ARG A 219 0.21 -8.10 16.78
CA ARG A 219 -0.82 -7.92 17.80
C ARG A 219 -1.34 -6.50 17.75
N ILE A 220 -2.64 -6.36 18.01
CA ILE A 220 -3.33 -5.06 18.06
C ILE A 220 -4.03 -5.00 19.41
N GLY A 221 -3.62 -4.07 20.25
CA GLY A 221 -4.21 -3.82 21.56
C GLY A 221 -5.63 -3.24 21.46
N PHE A 222 -6.34 -3.23 22.59
CA PHE A 222 -7.69 -2.65 22.68
C PHE A 222 -7.72 -1.15 22.35
N ASN A 223 -6.63 -0.45 22.62
CA ASN A 223 -6.40 0.97 22.29
C ASN A 223 -5.93 1.19 20.83
N GLY A 224 -5.84 0.12 20.02
CA GLY A 224 -5.29 0.16 18.67
C GLY A 224 -3.76 0.05 18.59
N GLU A 225 -3.05 -0.04 19.72
CA GLU A 225 -1.58 -0.12 19.75
C GLU A 225 -1.06 -1.38 19.05
N ILE A 226 0.02 -1.24 18.28
CA ILE A 226 0.53 -2.30 17.42
C ILE A 226 1.88 -2.80 17.89
N GLU A 227 1.97 -4.12 18.07
CA GLU A 227 3.19 -4.85 18.44
C GLU A 227 3.47 -5.94 17.39
N TYR A 228 4.61 -5.85 16.74
CA TYR A 228 5.11 -6.84 15.80
C TYR A 228 5.91 -7.93 16.52
N GLY A 229 5.63 -9.18 16.21
CA GLY A 229 6.45 -10.32 16.62
C GLY A 229 7.67 -10.50 15.72
N ASP A 230 8.59 -11.34 16.18
CA ASP A 230 9.78 -11.70 15.40
C ASP A 230 9.43 -12.62 14.23
N TRP A 231 10.23 -12.53 13.17
CA TRP A 231 10.16 -13.44 12.03
C TRP A 231 10.54 -14.86 12.42
N LYS A 232 9.65 -15.81 12.12
CA LYS A 232 9.88 -17.24 12.29
C LYS A 232 9.94 -17.92 10.93
N ILE A 233 11.01 -18.68 10.68
CA ILE A 233 11.12 -19.51 9.47
C ILE A 233 10.10 -20.64 9.58
N ILE A 234 9.27 -20.80 8.54
CA ILE A 234 8.28 -21.88 8.46
C ILE A 234 8.60 -22.89 7.38
N LYS A 235 9.36 -22.49 6.36
CA LYS A 235 9.78 -23.40 5.29
C LYS A 235 11.10 -22.93 4.71
N VAL A 236 11.92 -23.90 4.34
CA VAL A 236 13.16 -23.69 3.59
C VAL A 236 13.11 -24.59 2.35
N MET A 237 13.36 -24.02 1.19
CA MET A 237 13.38 -24.72 -0.09
C MET A 237 14.71 -24.42 -0.78
N SER A 238 15.44 -25.46 -1.17
CA SER A 238 16.66 -25.35 -1.95
C SER A 238 16.33 -25.55 -3.43
N ASN A 239 16.65 -24.57 -4.27
CA ASN A 239 16.49 -24.68 -5.71
C ASN A 239 17.87 -24.54 -6.37
N GLU A 240 18.26 -25.59 -7.10
CA GLU A 240 19.38 -25.55 -8.04
C GLU A 240 18.86 -25.01 -9.38
N LYS A 241 19.37 -23.86 -9.84
CA LYS A 241 19.09 -23.36 -11.19
C LYS A 241 20.31 -23.63 -12.08
N GLN A 242 20.14 -24.51 -13.05
CA GLN A 242 21.20 -24.86 -14.00
C GLN A 242 21.26 -23.82 -15.13
N THR A 243 22.38 -23.10 -15.24
CA THR A 243 22.63 -22.16 -16.34
C THR A 243 23.72 -22.73 -17.25
N TRP A 244 23.37 -23.08 -18.49
CA TRP A 244 24.34 -23.46 -19.51
C TRP A 244 24.86 -22.19 -20.20
N LEU A 245 26.08 -21.76 -19.85
CA LEU A 245 26.81 -20.76 -20.64
C LEU A 245 28.19 -21.33 -21.04
N PRO A 246 28.58 -21.24 -22.33
CA PRO A 246 29.89 -21.68 -22.78
C PRO A 246 30.99 -20.80 -22.18
N LYS A 247 32.12 -21.42 -21.81
CA LYS A 247 33.29 -20.78 -21.21
C LYS A 247 33.70 -19.52 -21.98
N LEU A 248 33.46 -18.34 -21.39
CA LEU A 248 34.11 -17.10 -21.78
C LEU A 248 34.97 -16.60 -20.62
N LYS A 249 36.24 -16.34 -20.96
CA LYS A 249 37.30 -15.96 -20.03
C LYS A 249 36.97 -14.63 -19.36
N THR A 250 37.16 -14.62 -18.05
CA THR A 250 37.36 -13.53 -17.10
C THR A 250 37.49 -12.12 -17.70
N VAL A 251 36.49 -11.27 -17.45
CA VAL A 251 36.69 -9.84 -17.14
C VAL A 251 35.72 -9.50 -16.01
N ALA A 252 36.29 -8.94 -14.95
CA ALA A 252 35.62 -8.49 -13.73
C ALA A 252 34.68 -7.30 -14.00
N VAL A 253 33.82 -7.04 -13.00
CA VAL A 253 32.82 -5.95 -12.87
C VAL A 253 31.40 -6.40 -13.20
N ILE A 254 30.81 -7.15 -12.27
CA ILE A 254 29.36 -7.30 -12.13
C ILE A 254 29.03 -6.88 -10.70
N GLY A 255 28.19 -5.86 -10.54
CA GLY A 255 27.78 -5.42 -9.22
C GLY A 255 26.77 -4.28 -9.19
N THR A 256 25.72 -4.32 -10.01
CA THR A 256 24.42 -3.67 -9.73
C THR A 256 23.40 -4.08 -10.79
N ILE A 257 22.68 -5.17 -10.55
CA ILE A 257 21.33 -5.39 -11.10
C ILE A 257 20.47 -5.83 -9.93
N ILE A 258 19.94 -4.86 -9.20
CA ILE A 258 18.67 -5.02 -8.49
C ILE A 258 17.71 -4.11 -9.25
N ILE A 259 16.86 -4.77 -10.04
CA ILE A 259 15.79 -4.14 -10.80
C ILE A 259 14.92 -3.41 -9.79
N GLY A 260 14.90 -2.08 -9.94
CA GLY A 260 14.26 -1.15 -9.02
C GLY A 260 12.82 -1.53 -8.75
N THR A 261 12.54 -1.70 -7.46
CA THR A 261 11.22 -1.58 -6.85
C THR A 261 10.57 -0.28 -7.31
N ILE A 262 9.73 -0.35 -8.33
CA ILE A 262 8.58 0.57 -8.40
C ILE A 262 7.77 0.19 -7.17
N ALA A 263 7.69 1.08 -6.18
CA ALA A 263 6.83 0.87 -5.01
C ALA A 263 5.41 0.59 -5.51
N ILE A 264 4.99 -0.68 -5.43
CA ILE A 264 3.64 -1.11 -5.76
C ILE A 264 2.79 -0.84 -4.53
N GLY A 265 2.14 0.32 -4.58
CA GLY A 265 1.00 0.73 -3.76
C GLY A 265 1.38 1.37 -2.43
N THR A 266 0.82 2.55 -2.24
CA THR A 266 0.95 3.39 -1.06
C THR A 266 -0.45 3.57 -0.50
N ILE A 267 -0.61 3.55 0.82
CA ILE A 267 -1.86 3.99 1.44
C ILE A 267 -1.64 5.45 1.82
N ILE A 268 -2.63 6.30 1.59
CA ILE A 268 -2.61 7.72 1.96
C ILE A 268 -3.80 7.91 2.89
N PHE A 269 -3.62 8.58 4.02
CA PHE A 269 -4.72 8.92 4.91
C PHE A 269 -5.13 10.36 4.64
N VAL A 270 -6.44 10.60 4.53
CA VAL A 270 -7.00 11.92 4.26
C VAL A 270 -7.84 12.34 5.46
N LEU A 271 -7.45 13.44 6.05
CA LEU A 271 -8.18 14.17 7.08
C LEU A 271 -8.85 15.37 6.42
N ALA A 272 -10.16 15.50 6.57
CA ALA A 272 -10.85 16.75 6.29
C ALA A 272 -11.06 17.44 7.63
N LYS A 273 -10.34 18.54 7.88
CA LYS A 273 -10.53 19.30 9.12
C LYS A 273 -11.93 19.90 9.10
N VAL A 274 -12.78 19.42 9.99
CA VAL A 274 -14.07 20.09 10.26
C VAL A 274 -13.74 21.39 11.00
N LYS A 275 -14.13 22.53 10.41
CA LYS A 275 -14.08 23.85 11.08
C LYS A 275 -15.07 23.93 12.24
#